data_AF-A0A7V2W537-F1
#
_entry.id   AF-A0A7V2W537-F1
#
_cell.length_a   1.000
_cell.length_b   1.000
_cell.length_c   1.000
_cell.angle_alpha   90.00
_cell.angle_beta   90.00
_cell.angle_gamma   90.00
#
_symmetry.space_group_name_H-M   'P 1'
#
loop_
_entity.id
_entity.type
_entity.pdbx_description
1 polymer ?
#
loop_
_entity_poly.entity_id
_entity_poly.type
_entity_poly.pdbx_seq_one_letter_code
_entity_poly.pdbx_strand_id
1 'polypeptide(L)'
;MVKWLNGFTDLSQYFEMNISGLNKNKKIIAAINCFYKKYGAAAFIIKDHWEDDFNAIGLADISGKHLIYFSINIDEEVFYAALEKPSGSGDFPYEPAGEFVGLSLEGLGELVVGHLNKKV
;
A
#
# COMPACT_ATOMS: atom_id res chain seq x y z
N MET A 1 13.47 26.06 27.15
CA MET A 1 12.62 25.06 27.84
C MET A 1 11.40 24.82 26.96
N VAL A 2 11.44 23.79 26.11
CA VAL A 2 10.35 23.50 25.17
C VAL A 2 9.34 22.61 25.87
N LYS A 3 8.10 23.10 25.99
CA LYS A 3 6.97 22.33 26.52
C LYS A 3 6.56 21.30 25.47
N TRP A 4 6.76 20.03 25.78
CA TRP A 4 6.09 18.93 25.10
C TRP A 4 4.64 18.90 25.58
N LEU A 5 3.68 19.18 24.68
CA LEU A 5 2.27 18.94 24.93
C LEU A 5 1.85 17.65 24.20
N ASN A 6 1.08 16.88 24.96
CA ASN A 6 0.60 15.54 24.68
C ASN A 6 -0.26 15.42 23.42
N GLY A 7 -0.16 14.25 22.77
CA GLY A 7 -1.32 13.38 22.58
C GLY A 7 -2.05 13.47 21.24
N PHE A 8 -1.77 12.48 20.38
CA PHE A 8 -2.45 12.16 19.11
C PHE A 8 -2.42 13.28 18.07
N THR A 9 -1.30 13.35 17.34
CA THR A 9 -1.33 13.86 15.97
C THR A 9 -2.33 13.03 15.19
N ASP A 10 -3.38 13.66 14.67
CA ASP A 10 -4.26 13.02 13.70
C ASP A 10 -3.41 12.67 12.48
N LEU A 11 -2.99 11.41 12.42
CA LEU A 11 -2.12 10.93 11.35
C LEU A 11 -2.85 10.97 10.01
N SER A 12 -4.20 11.03 9.99
CA SER A 12 -4.96 11.10 8.75
C SER A 12 -4.53 12.29 7.88
N GLN A 13 -4.23 13.44 8.49
CA GLN A 13 -3.76 14.61 7.77
C GLN A 13 -2.37 14.40 7.14
N TYR A 14 -1.46 13.72 7.84
CA TYR A 14 -0.14 13.34 7.29
C TYR A 14 -0.24 12.31 6.16
N PHE A 15 -1.20 11.38 6.26
CA PHE A 15 -1.44 10.39 5.22
C PHE A 15 -2.10 11.01 3.99
N GLU A 16 -3.12 11.85 4.17
CA GLU A 16 -3.74 12.62 3.09
C GLU A 16 -2.71 13.49 2.35
N MET A 17 -1.79 14.14 3.09
CA MET A 17 -0.69 14.89 2.49
C MET A 17 0.27 14.00 1.69
N ASN A 18 0.67 12.84 2.21
CA ASN A 18 1.54 11.89 1.49
C ASN A 18 0.90 11.37 0.20
N ILE A 19 -0.42 11.14 0.19
CA ILE A 19 -1.15 10.65 -0.98
C ILE A 19 -1.32 11.75 -2.03
N SER A 20 -1.60 12.99 -1.59
CA SER A 20 -1.85 14.13 -2.49
C SER A 20 -0.64 14.53 -3.34
N GLY A 21 0.58 14.18 -2.90
CA GLY A 21 1.82 14.42 -3.63
C GLY A 21 2.24 13.29 -4.59
N LEU A 22 1.53 12.16 -4.61
CA LEU A 22 1.85 11.04 -5.47
C LEU A 22 1.50 11.36 -6.94
N ASN A 23 2.46 11.18 -7.83
CA ASN A 23 2.24 11.23 -9.27
C ASN A 23 1.65 9.91 -9.79
N LYS A 24 0.44 9.56 -9.34
CA LYS A 24 -0.24 8.31 -9.70
C LYS A 24 -1.64 8.55 -10.23
N ASN A 25 -2.15 7.55 -10.93
CA ASN A 25 -3.50 7.53 -11.47
C ASN A 25 -4.54 7.76 -10.35
N LYS A 26 -5.57 8.56 -10.64
CA LYS A 26 -6.65 8.87 -9.70
C LYS A 26 -7.35 7.62 -9.16
N LYS A 27 -7.48 6.56 -9.96
CA LYS A 27 -8.04 5.27 -9.52
C LYS A 27 -7.18 4.61 -8.43
N ILE A 28 -5.85 4.68 -8.56
CA ILE A 28 -4.90 4.19 -7.54
C ILE A 28 -5.02 5.01 -6.26
N ILE A 29 -5.00 6.34 -6.39
CA ILE A 29 -5.15 7.26 -5.26
C ILE A 29 -6.47 7.02 -4.53
N ALA A 30 -7.56 6.83 -5.27
CA ALA A 30 -8.87 6.52 -4.70
C ALA A 30 -8.88 5.17 -3.97
N ALA A 31 -8.21 4.14 -4.50
CA ALA A 31 -8.09 2.84 -3.85
C ALA A 31 -7.35 2.94 -2.51
N ILE A 32 -6.21 3.65 -2.47
CA ILE A 32 -5.43 3.86 -1.25
C ILE A 32 -6.27 4.61 -0.20
N ASN A 33 -6.94 5.69 -0.59
CA ASN A 33 -7.83 6.44 0.31
C ASN A 33 -8.96 5.56 0.85
N CYS A 34 -9.55 4.70 0.02
CA CYS A 34 -10.56 3.74 0.44
C CYS A 34 -10.00 2.78 1.49
N PHE A 35 -8.79 2.25 1.28
CA PHE A 35 -8.16 1.31 2.20
C PHE A 35 -7.79 1.97 3.53
N TYR A 36 -7.23 3.18 3.52
CA TYR A 36 -6.96 3.91 4.77
C TYR A 36 -8.24 4.24 5.54
N LYS A 37 -9.32 4.60 4.85
CA LYS A 37 -10.61 4.84 5.49
C LYS A 37 -11.23 3.56 6.07
N LYS A 38 -11.11 2.42 5.38
CA LYS A 38 -11.71 1.14 5.79
C LYS A 38 -10.90 0.43 6.88
N TYR A 39 -9.58 0.47 6.81
CA TYR A 39 -8.68 -0.35 7.62
C TYR A 39 -7.82 0.45 8.61
N GLY A 40 -7.85 1.78 8.52
CA GLY A 40 -7.05 2.68 9.33
C GLY A 40 -5.73 3.03 8.68
N ALA A 41 -5.25 4.23 8.98
CA ALA A 41 -4.07 4.79 8.33
C ALA A 41 -2.75 4.08 8.70
N ALA A 42 -2.75 3.36 9.82
CA ALA A 42 -1.62 2.55 10.27
C ALA A 42 -1.64 1.10 9.71
N ALA A 43 -2.52 0.78 8.76
CA ALA A 43 -2.61 -0.56 8.19
C ALA A 43 -1.44 -0.91 7.25
N PHE A 44 -0.84 0.10 6.61
CA PHE A 44 0.27 -0.07 5.68
C PHE A 44 0.97 1.28 5.42
N ILE A 45 2.18 1.22 4.89
CA ILE A 45 2.92 2.38 4.37
C ILE A 45 3.03 2.29 2.85
N ILE A 46 3.14 3.42 2.17
CA ILE A 46 3.50 3.45 0.76
C ILE A 46 5.00 3.17 0.65
N LYS A 47 5.36 2.16 -0.13
CA LYS A 47 6.74 1.77 -0.43
C LYS A 47 6.80 1.38 -1.89
N ASP A 48 6.78 2.41 -2.72
CA ASP A 48 6.76 2.26 -4.17
C ASP A 48 8.18 2.25 -4.72
N HIS A 49 8.53 1.22 -5.48
CA HIS A 49 9.82 1.14 -6.17
C HIS A 49 9.70 1.51 -7.65
N TRP A 50 8.49 1.78 -8.14
CA TRP A 50 8.21 2.18 -9.52
C TRP A 50 7.52 3.55 -9.55
N GLU A 51 8.17 4.55 -8.95
CA GLU A 51 7.60 5.90 -8.79
C GLU A 51 7.13 6.50 -10.14
N ASP A 52 7.87 6.23 -11.22
CA ASP A 52 7.57 6.70 -12.58
C ASP A 52 6.39 5.97 -13.25
N ASP A 53 5.97 4.80 -12.76
CA ASP A 53 4.80 4.10 -13.29
C ASP A 53 3.51 4.70 -12.74
N PHE A 54 2.87 5.54 -13.55
CA PHE A 54 1.63 6.22 -13.19
C PHE A 54 0.48 5.26 -12.81
N ASN A 55 0.50 4.02 -13.29
CA ASN A 55 -0.57 3.04 -13.14
C ASN A 55 -0.20 1.87 -12.22
N ALA A 56 0.90 1.96 -11.46
CA ALA A 56 1.26 0.99 -10.43
C ALA A 56 1.69 1.67 -9.13
N ILE A 57 1.53 0.97 -8.01
CA ILE A 57 2.04 1.41 -6.71
C ILE A 57 2.38 0.23 -5.79
N GLY A 58 3.44 0.41 -4.99
CA GLY A 58 3.81 -0.51 -3.91
C GLY A 58 3.31 -0.04 -2.53
N LEU A 59 2.76 -0.98 -1.76
CA LEU A 59 2.45 -0.83 -0.34
C LEU A 59 3.23 -1.86 0.47
N ALA A 60 3.60 -1.50 1.70
CA ALA A 60 4.28 -2.41 2.64
C ALA A 60 3.59 -2.46 4.00
N ASP A 61 3.84 -3.54 4.74
CA ASP A 61 3.55 -3.58 6.16
C ASP A 61 4.43 -2.55 6.90
N ILE A 62 4.10 -2.27 8.17
CA ILE A 62 4.83 -1.25 8.94
C ILE A 62 6.32 -1.61 9.12
N SER A 63 6.66 -2.90 9.11
CA SER A 63 8.07 -3.33 9.17
C SER A 63 8.80 -3.22 7.82
N GLY A 64 8.07 -3.01 6.73
CA GLY A 64 8.59 -2.89 5.38
C GLY A 64 9.09 -4.21 4.77
N LYS A 65 8.69 -5.35 5.35
CA LYS A 65 9.14 -6.72 5.05
C LYS A 65 8.23 -7.44 4.07
N HIS A 66 6.92 -7.18 4.14
CA HIS A 66 5.94 -7.69 3.20
C HIS A 66 5.55 -6.56 2.27
N LEU A 67 5.50 -6.85 0.97
CA LEU A 67 5.12 -5.91 -0.06
C LEU A 67 3.94 -6.43 -0.85
N ILE A 68 3.14 -5.50 -1.33
CA ILE A 68 2.16 -5.74 -2.38
C ILE A 68 2.29 -4.62 -3.40
N TYR A 69 2.45 -4.99 -4.65
CA TYR A 69 2.26 -4.09 -5.78
C TYR A 69 0.88 -4.29 -6.34
N PHE A 70 0.19 -3.22 -6.67
CA PHE A 70 -1.02 -3.31 -7.48
C PHE A 70 -1.01 -2.28 -8.60
N SER A 71 -1.64 -2.65 -9.70
CA SER A 71 -1.73 -1.82 -10.89
C SER A 71 -3.11 -1.91 -11.51
N ILE A 72 -3.36 -1.00 -12.44
CA ILE A 72 -4.58 -0.94 -13.24
C ILE A 72 -4.23 -0.88 -14.73
N ASN A 73 -5.09 -1.46 -15.54
CA ASN A 73 -5.19 -1.09 -16.94
C ASN A 73 -6.23 0.05 -17.06
N ILE A 74 -5.92 1.12 -17.78
CA ILE A 74 -6.76 2.35 -17.82
C ILE A 74 -8.17 2.05 -18.29
N ASP A 75 -8.30 1.11 -19.23
CA ASP A 75 -9.57 0.72 -19.86
C ASP A 75 -10.35 -0.32 -19.05
N GLU A 76 -9.82 -0.76 -17.90
CA GLU A 76 -10.41 -1.78 -17.06
C GLU A 76 -10.85 -1.23 -15.69
N GLU A 77 -11.87 -1.88 -15.14
CA GLU A 77 -12.39 -1.61 -13.78
C GLU A 77 -11.87 -2.65 -12.77
N VAL A 78 -10.79 -3.35 -13.13
CA VAL A 78 -10.16 -4.39 -12.30
C VAL A 78 -8.70 -4.07 -12.03
N PHE A 79 -8.20 -4.63 -10.93
CA PHE A 79 -6.83 -4.49 -10.48
C PHE A 79 -6.04 -5.78 -10.72
N TYR A 80 -4.75 -5.60 -10.97
CA TYR A 80 -3.73 -6.63 -10.80
C TYR A 80 -3.03 -6.42 -9.46
N ALA A 81 -2.61 -7.51 -8.79
CA ALA A 81 -1.77 -7.44 -7.61
C ALA A 81 -0.70 -8.53 -7.61
N ALA A 82 0.52 -8.17 -7.22
CA ALA A 82 1.64 -9.07 -6.96
C ALA A 82 2.07 -8.93 -5.49
N LEU A 83 2.13 -10.05 -4.79
CA LEU A 83 2.54 -10.14 -3.40
C LEU A 83 4.02 -10.52 -3.32
N GLU A 84 4.74 -9.91 -2.38
CA GLU A 84 6.10 -10.31 -2.03
C GLU A 84 6.27 -10.47 -0.52
N LYS A 85 7.19 -11.34 -0.13
CA LYS A 85 7.56 -11.63 1.26
C LYS A 85 9.08 -11.54 1.43
N PRO A 86 9.60 -11.49 2.67
CA PRO A 86 11.04 -11.51 2.90
C PRO A 86 11.68 -12.73 2.25
N SER A 87 12.78 -12.51 1.52
CA SER A 87 13.56 -13.62 0.96
C SER A 87 14.27 -14.40 2.06
N GLY A 88 14.33 -15.73 1.90
CA GLY A 88 15.15 -16.60 2.73
C GLY A 88 16.62 -16.72 2.28
N SER A 89 16.95 -16.33 1.03
CA SER A 89 18.28 -16.56 0.44
C SER A 89 19.24 -15.36 0.54
N GLY A 90 18.72 -14.16 0.82
CA GLY A 90 19.53 -12.94 0.99
C GLY A 90 20.01 -12.27 -0.31
N ASP A 91 19.88 -12.92 -1.47
CA ASP A 91 20.27 -12.36 -2.77
C ASP A 91 19.39 -11.18 -3.20
N PHE A 92 18.13 -11.19 -2.78
CA PHE A 92 17.16 -10.13 -3.00
C PHE A 92 16.39 -9.87 -1.71
N PRO A 93 15.96 -8.63 -1.42
CA PRO A 93 15.25 -8.32 -0.18
C PRO A 93 13.88 -9.01 -0.09
N TYR A 94 13.27 -9.34 -1.24
CA TYR A 94 11.95 -9.98 -1.32
C TYR A 94 11.92 -11.14 -2.32
N GLU A 95 10.96 -12.03 -2.15
CA GLU A 95 10.63 -13.10 -3.08
C GLU A 95 9.11 -13.10 -3.39
N PRO A 96 8.70 -13.55 -4.60
CA PRO A 96 7.29 -13.63 -4.96
C PRO A 96 6.48 -14.52 -4.00
N ALA A 97 5.28 -14.05 -3.65
CA ALA A 97 4.35 -14.71 -2.73
C ALA A 97 2.97 -14.98 -3.34
N GLY A 98 2.70 -14.49 -4.56
CA GLY A 98 1.47 -14.75 -5.31
C GLY A 98 1.11 -13.61 -6.26
N GLU A 99 0.33 -13.92 -7.28
CA GLU A 99 -0.16 -12.95 -8.27
C GLU A 99 -1.66 -13.13 -8.49
N PHE A 100 -2.36 -12.03 -8.65
CA PHE A 100 -3.83 -11.98 -8.71
C PHE A 100 -4.26 -10.99 -9.79
N VAL A 101 -5.18 -11.41 -10.66
CA VAL A 101 -5.73 -10.62 -11.77
C VAL A 101 -7.25 -10.47 -11.60
N GLY A 102 -7.82 -9.41 -12.18
CA GLY A 102 -9.27 -9.26 -12.20
C GLY A 102 -9.87 -8.89 -10.84
N LEU A 103 -9.10 -8.30 -9.94
CA LEU A 103 -9.56 -7.97 -8.59
C LEU A 103 -10.51 -6.77 -8.63
N SER A 104 -11.62 -6.87 -7.89
CA SER A 104 -12.42 -5.69 -7.53
C SER A 104 -11.68 -4.83 -6.50
N LEU A 105 -12.13 -3.59 -6.29
CA LEU A 105 -11.58 -2.74 -5.22
C LEU A 105 -11.68 -3.41 -3.84
N GLU A 106 -12.78 -4.11 -3.57
CA GLU A 106 -12.96 -4.83 -2.31
C GLU A 106 -11.99 -6.01 -2.18
N GLY A 107 -11.89 -6.84 -3.22
CA GLY A 107 -10.96 -7.99 -3.24
C GLY A 107 -9.50 -7.56 -3.12
N LEU A 108 -9.12 -6.46 -3.77
CA LEU A 108 -7.79 -5.87 -3.58
C LEU A 108 -7.58 -5.42 -2.12
N GLY A 109 -8.55 -4.77 -1.51
CA GLY A 109 -8.46 -4.32 -0.12
C GLY A 109 -8.31 -5.47 0.87
N GLU A 110 -9.04 -6.57 0.67
CA GLU A 110 -8.90 -7.79 1.47
C GLU A 110 -7.51 -8.41 1.31
N LEU A 111 -6.98 -8.45 0.08
CA LEU A 111 -5.63 -8.93 -0.20
C LEU A 111 -4.56 -8.07 0.49
N VAL A 112 -4.67 -6.75 0.40
CA VAL A 112 -3.76 -5.78 1.05
C VAL A 112 -3.69 -6.04 2.55
N VAL A 113 -4.84 -6.08 3.24
CA VAL A 113 -4.86 -6.29 4.70
C VAL A 113 -4.44 -7.71 5.07
N GLY A 114 -4.92 -8.71 4.35
CA GLY A 114 -4.59 -10.11 4.62
C GLY A 114 -3.10 -10.41 4.44
N HIS A 115 -2.43 -9.72 3.53
CA HIS A 115 -1.00 -9.86 3.29
C HIS A 115 -0.16 -9.02 4.26
N LEU A 116 -0.52 -7.75 4.47
CA LEU A 116 0.32 -6.79 5.21
C LEU A 116 0.06 -6.75 6.72
N ASN A 117 -1.14 -7.11 7.19
CA ASN A 117 -1.49 -7.12 8.62
C ASN A 117 -1.42 -8.51 9.26
N LYS A 118 -0.64 -9.44 8.70
CA LYS A 118 -0.33 -10.69 9.40
C LYS A 118 0.40 -10.33 10.69
N LYS A 119 -0.28 -10.49 11.82
CA LYS A 119 0.35 -10.43 13.14
C LYS A 119 1.46 -11.49 13.15
N VAL A 120 2.70 -11.03 13.27
CA VAL A 120 3.85 -11.88 13.56
C VAL A 120 3.68 -12.48 14.95
#